data_AF-A0A850A0H4-F1
#
_entry.id   AF-A0A850A0H4-F1
#
_cell.length_a   1.000
_cell.length_b   1.000
_cell.length_c   1.000
_cell.angle_alpha   90.00
_cell.angle_beta   90.00
_cell.angle_gamma   90.00
#
_symmetry.space_group_name_H-M   'P 1'
#
loop_
_entity.id
_entity.type
_entity.pdbx_description
1 polymer ?
#
loop_
_entity_poly.entity_id
_entity_poly.type
_entity_poly.pdbx_seq_one_letter_code
_entity_poly.pdbx_strand_id
1 'polypeptide(L)'
;MNDDPENTSPPRKPRNQTWENWVEEKIRAAMEQGEFDNLPGKGKPLRDPRNPFLAADQQLAHDLLRNSGHTLPWLDDRKEIDQRIAAAHQALQQAHTRYRQATPAQETAWEAAVQRFAQEIIEINRLIDIYNLKAPSTQVHKLRLILSEELARLPDHDR
;
A
#
# COMPACT_ATOMS: atom_id res chain seq x y z
N MET A 1 -37.61 -5.57 46.21
CA MET A 1 -36.64 -4.46 46.25
C MET A 1 -35.40 -5.00 45.56
N ASN A 2 -35.07 -4.45 44.39
CA ASN A 2 -33.95 -4.90 43.58
C ASN A 2 -32.67 -4.34 44.20
N ASP A 3 -31.72 -5.21 44.52
CA ASP A 3 -30.35 -4.82 44.86
C ASP A 3 -29.60 -4.46 43.58
N ASP A 4 -28.94 -3.30 43.62
CA ASP A 4 -28.15 -2.69 42.56
C ASP A 4 -27.04 -3.62 42.03
N PRO A 5 -26.70 -3.58 40.73
CA PRO A 5 -25.57 -4.33 40.20
C PRO A 5 -24.25 -3.68 40.67
N GLU A 6 -23.66 -4.26 41.71
CA GLU A 6 -22.34 -3.91 42.22
C GLU A 6 -21.29 -3.93 41.09
N ASN A 7 -20.63 -2.79 40.97
CA ASN A 7 -19.36 -2.55 40.31
C ASN A 7 -18.29 -3.53 40.84
N THR A 8 -18.19 -4.72 40.24
CA THR A 8 -17.18 -5.72 40.56
C THR A 8 -15.89 -5.39 39.82
N SER A 9 -15.05 -4.57 40.45
CA SER A 9 -13.66 -4.44 40.01
C SER A 9 -12.99 -5.83 39.98
N PRO A 10 -12.22 -6.17 38.93
CA PRO A 10 -11.62 -7.49 38.81
C PRO A 10 -10.76 -7.82 40.04
N PRO A 11 -10.74 -9.09 40.50
CA PRO A 11 -9.98 -9.51 41.67
C PRO A 11 -8.51 -9.13 41.50
N ARG A 12 -7.84 -8.73 42.59
CA ARG A 12 -6.44 -8.31 42.54
C ARG A 12 -5.51 -9.52 42.45
N LYS A 13 -4.41 -9.36 41.69
CA LYS A 13 -3.33 -10.33 41.61
C LYS A 13 -2.74 -10.66 43.00
N PRO A 14 -2.53 -11.94 43.35
CA PRO A 14 -1.89 -12.31 44.61
C PRO A 14 -0.38 -12.01 44.59
N ARG A 15 0.14 -11.60 45.76
CA ARG A 15 1.53 -11.10 45.92
C ARG A 15 2.62 -12.14 45.59
N ASN A 16 2.28 -13.43 45.59
CA ASN A 16 3.18 -14.57 45.39
C ASN A 16 3.21 -15.09 43.93
N GLN A 17 2.58 -14.40 42.98
CA GLN A 17 2.56 -14.79 41.56
C GLN A 17 3.21 -13.72 40.67
N THR A 18 3.62 -14.10 39.46
CA THR A 18 3.99 -13.17 38.37
C THR A 18 2.72 -12.68 37.65
N TRP A 19 2.82 -11.55 36.94
CA TRP A 19 1.65 -11.00 36.24
C TRP A 19 1.20 -11.94 35.12
N GLU A 20 2.16 -12.52 34.41
CA GLU A 20 1.96 -13.54 33.38
C GLU A 20 1.15 -14.73 33.89
N ASN A 21 1.61 -15.40 34.97
CA ASN A 21 0.93 -16.58 35.49
C ASN A 21 -0.50 -16.28 35.96
N TRP A 22 -0.70 -15.12 36.59
CA TRP A 22 -2.02 -14.72 37.08
C TRP A 22 -2.99 -14.40 35.94
N VAL A 23 -2.51 -13.70 34.89
CA VAL A 23 -3.30 -13.41 33.69
C VAL A 23 -3.65 -14.71 32.96
N GLU A 24 -2.70 -15.63 32.84
CA GLU A 24 -2.92 -16.91 32.14
C GLU A 24 -3.90 -17.83 32.88
N GLU A 25 -3.83 -17.87 34.22
CA GLU A 25 -4.80 -18.58 35.06
C GLU A 25 -6.21 -18.00 34.90
N LYS A 26 -6.34 -16.68 34.79
CA LYS A 26 -7.63 -16.02 34.54
C LYS A 26 -8.18 -16.27 33.15
N ILE A 27 -7.34 -16.21 32.12
CA ILE A 27 -7.75 -16.55 30.75
C ILE A 27 -8.24 -18.00 30.70
N ARG A 28 -7.51 -18.93 31.34
CA ARG A 28 -7.89 -20.35 31.37
C ARG A 28 -9.21 -20.61 32.09
N ALA A 29 -9.39 -20.01 33.28
CA ALA A 29 -10.64 -20.13 34.01
C ALA A 29 -11.85 -19.58 33.21
N ALA A 30 -11.68 -18.44 32.53
CA ALA A 30 -12.72 -17.87 31.69
C ALA A 30 -13.01 -18.72 30.44
N MET A 31 -12.01 -19.41 29.88
CA MET A 31 -12.20 -20.40 28.81
C MET A 31 -13.00 -21.62 29.31
N GLU A 32 -12.65 -22.18 30.47
CA GLU A 32 -13.34 -23.33 31.07
C GLU A 32 -14.80 -23.01 31.43
N GLN A 33 -15.08 -21.76 31.80
CA GLN A 33 -16.42 -21.27 32.11
C GLN A 33 -17.25 -20.92 30.87
N GLY A 34 -16.67 -21.05 29.66
CA GLY A 34 -17.36 -20.70 28.42
C GLY A 34 -17.66 -19.21 28.30
N GLU A 35 -16.96 -18.34 29.02
CA GLU A 35 -17.17 -16.87 28.94
C GLU A 35 -16.85 -16.33 27.53
N PHE A 36 -16.02 -17.06 26.77
CA PHE A 36 -15.72 -16.78 25.37
C PHE A 36 -16.76 -17.36 24.38
N ASP A 37 -17.75 -18.13 24.86
CA ASP A 37 -18.65 -18.88 23.98
C ASP A 37 -19.75 -18.04 23.36
N ASN A 38 -20.20 -16.98 24.02
CA ASN A 38 -21.28 -16.09 23.58
C ASN A 38 -20.85 -14.62 23.51
N LEU A 39 -19.62 -14.36 23.08
CA LEU A 39 -19.14 -12.99 22.94
C LEU A 39 -20.03 -12.20 21.96
N PRO A 40 -20.38 -10.94 22.30
CA PRO A 40 -21.11 -10.07 21.39
C PRO A 40 -20.30 -9.86 20.11
N GLY A 41 -20.78 -10.42 19.00
CA GLY A 41 -20.09 -10.37 17.71
C GLY A 41 -19.33 -11.64 17.31
N LYS A 42 -19.37 -12.71 18.12
CA LYS A 42 -18.82 -14.02 17.71
C LYS A 42 -19.43 -14.47 16.39
N GLY A 43 -18.59 -14.75 15.41
CA GLY A 43 -18.99 -15.16 14.05
C GLY A 43 -19.55 -14.04 13.17
N LYS A 44 -19.66 -12.79 13.66
CA LYS A 44 -20.10 -11.65 12.85
C LYS A 44 -18.88 -10.94 12.26
N PRO A 45 -19.00 -10.39 11.03
CA PRO A 45 -17.95 -9.53 10.47
C PRO A 45 -17.63 -8.36 11.40
N LEU A 46 -16.35 -8.01 11.51
CA LEU A 46 -15.91 -6.84 12.27
C LEU A 46 -16.61 -5.57 11.75
N ARG A 47 -17.04 -4.70 12.67
CA ARG A 47 -17.82 -3.49 12.35
C ARG A 47 -16.99 -2.41 11.65
N ASP A 48 -15.69 -2.34 11.94
CA ASP A 48 -14.72 -1.57 11.16
C ASP A 48 -13.59 -2.50 10.69
N PRO A 49 -13.45 -2.72 9.37
CA PRO A 49 -12.38 -3.55 8.82
C PRO A 49 -11.00 -2.91 8.87
N ARG A 50 -10.92 -1.59 9.12
CA ARG A 50 -9.68 -0.82 9.13
C ARG A 50 -9.13 -0.76 10.55
N ASN A 51 -7.87 -1.16 10.71
CA ASN A 51 -7.18 -1.07 11.98
C ASN A 51 -6.40 0.25 12.03
N PRO A 52 -6.80 1.22 12.88
CA PRO A 52 -6.13 2.52 12.97
C PRO A 52 -4.69 2.44 13.49
N PHE A 53 -4.27 1.27 13.99
CA PHE A 53 -2.91 1.03 14.49
C PHE A 53 -1.99 0.35 13.47
N LEU A 54 -2.50 -0.03 12.29
CA LEU A 54 -1.65 -0.59 11.22
C LEU A 54 -1.07 0.54 10.36
N ALA A 55 0.19 0.36 9.97
CA ALA A 55 0.79 1.16 8.92
C ALA A 55 0.10 0.90 7.57
N ALA A 56 0.23 1.85 6.64
CA ALA A 56 -0.38 1.83 5.31
C ALA A 56 -0.24 0.50 4.55
N ASP A 57 0.99 0.02 4.53
CA ASP A 57 1.45 -1.21 3.88
C ASP A 57 0.90 -2.46 4.57
N GLN A 58 0.80 -2.44 5.90
CA GLN A 58 0.21 -3.53 6.69
C GLN A 58 -1.30 -3.59 6.55
N GLN A 59 -1.98 -2.44 6.50
CA GLN A 59 -3.42 -2.38 6.20
C GLN A 59 -3.70 -2.90 4.78
N LEU A 60 -2.84 -2.54 3.82
CA LEU A 60 -2.90 -3.07 2.46
C LEU A 60 -2.70 -4.59 2.41
N ALA A 61 -1.67 -5.10 3.10
CA ALA A 61 -1.40 -6.53 3.19
C ALA A 61 -2.58 -7.29 3.83
N HIS A 62 -3.19 -6.71 4.87
CA HIS A 62 -4.37 -7.26 5.53
C HIS A 62 -5.59 -7.30 4.60
N ASP A 63 -5.82 -6.22 3.83
CA ASP A 63 -6.90 -6.17 2.84
C ASP A 63 -6.65 -7.17 1.70
N LEU A 64 -5.40 -7.37 1.26
CA LEU A 64 -5.03 -8.39 0.28
C LEU A 64 -5.28 -9.81 0.79
N LEU A 65 -4.86 -10.12 2.03
CA LEU A 65 -5.08 -11.43 2.65
C LEU A 65 -6.57 -11.75 2.81
N ARG A 66 -7.36 -10.76 3.21
CA ARG A 66 -8.82 -10.90 3.36
C ARG A 66 -9.53 -11.14 2.03
N ASN A 67 -9.03 -10.53 0.94
CA ASN A 67 -9.65 -10.60 -0.38
C ASN A 67 -9.05 -11.66 -1.30
N SER A 68 -8.14 -12.52 -0.80
CA SER A 68 -7.28 -13.46 -1.54
C SER A 68 -7.95 -14.49 -2.48
N GLY A 69 -9.27 -14.49 -2.61
CA GLY A 69 -9.98 -15.15 -3.71
C GLY A 69 -10.02 -14.35 -5.02
N HIS A 70 -9.73 -13.04 -4.99
CA HIS A 70 -9.78 -12.14 -6.15
C HIS A 70 -8.64 -11.10 -6.13
N THR A 71 -7.94 -10.94 -7.25
CA THR A 71 -7.00 -9.83 -7.45
C THR A 71 -7.77 -8.51 -7.42
N LEU A 72 -7.34 -7.56 -6.59
CA LEU A 72 -7.95 -6.23 -6.56
C LEU A 72 -7.72 -5.54 -7.92
N PRO A 73 -8.76 -5.03 -8.62
CA PRO A 73 -8.63 -4.49 -9.98
C PRO A 73 -7.55 -3.40 -10.13
N TRP A 74 -7.32 -2.59 -9.09
CA TRP A 74 -6.30 -1.53 -9.13
C TRP A 74 -4.86 -2.05 -9.03
N LEU A 75 -4.63 -3.30 -8.61
CA LEU A 75 -3.28 -3.87 -8.51
C LEU A 75 -2.70 -4.19 -9.90
N ASP A 76 -3.56 -4.62 -10.82
CA ASP A 76 -3.17 -4.85 -12.21
C ASP A 76 -2.91 -3.51 -12.91
N ASP A 77 -3.76 -2.50 -12.69
CA ASP A 77 -3.52 -1.12 -13.14
C ASP A 77 -2.15 -0.60 -12.63
N ARG A 78 -1.81 -0.87 -11.37
CA ARG A 78 -0.50 -0.50 -10.79
C ARG A 78 0.66 -1.16 -11.52
N LYS A 79 0.58 -2.46 -11.77
CA LYS A 79 1.62 -3.21 -12.49
C LYS A 79 1.78 -2.71 -13.93
N GLU A 80 0.67 -2.43 -14.60
CA GLU A 80 0.68 -1.89 -15.96
C GLU A 80 1.37 -0.52 -16.01
N ILE A 81 1.03 0.38 -15.07
CA ILE A 81 1.69 1.68 -14.95
C ILE A 81 3.20 1.50 -14.74
N ASP A 82 3.61 0.64 -13.80
CA ASP A 82 5.02 0.41 -13.50
C ASP A 82 5.79 -0.16 -14.71
N GLN A 83 5.17 -1.06 -15.46
CA GLN A 83 5.75 -1.62 -16.69
C GLN A 83 5.88 -0.57 -17.79
N ARG A 84 4.86 0.28 -17.99
CA ARG A 84 4.91 1.39 -18.97
C ARG A 84 5.99 2.39 -18.64
N ILE A 85 6.12 2.79 -17.37
CA ILE A 85 7.18 3.70 -16.91
C ILE A 85 8.56 3.11 -17.20
N ALA A 86 8.77 1.84 -16.83
CA ALA A 86 10.04 1.15 -17.07
C ALA A 86 10.40 1.08 -18.56
N ALA A 87 9.42 0.73 -19.42
CA ALA A 87 9.63 0.66 -20.87
C ALA A 87 9.95 2.04 -21.48
N ALA A 88 9.23 3.08 -21.06
CA ALA A 88 9.44 4.45 -21.52
C ALA A 88 10.84 4.96 -21.13
N HIS A 89 11.28 4.72 -19.89
CA HIS A 89 12.64 5.04 -19.43
C HIS A 89 13.71 4.25 -20.18
N GLN A 90 13.51 2.96 -20.41
CA GLN A 90 14.46 2.13 -21.15
C GLN A 90 14.64 2.64 -22.59
N ALA A 91 13.55 3.00 -23.26
CA ALA A 91 13.59 3.57 -24.61
C ALA A 91 14.35 4.90 -24.65
N LEU A 92 14.10 5.79 -23.68
CA LEU A 92 14.80 7.07 -23.54
C LEU A 92 16.30 6.87 -23.29
N GLN A 93 16.68 5.96 -22.39
CA GLN A 93 18.09 5.66 -22.09
C GLN A 93 18.84 5.08 -23.30
N GLN A 94 18.18 4.22 -24.10
CA GLN A 94 18.76 3.70 -25.34
C GLN A 94 18.98 4.82 -26.36
N ALA A 95 18.01 5.72 -26.52
CA ALA A 95 18.14 6.89 -27.39
C ALA A 95 19.28 7.81 -26.93
N HIS A 96 19.36 8.09 -25.63
CA HIS A 96 20.44 8.88 -25.02
C HIS A 96 21.82 8.28 -25.29
N THR A 97 21.96 6.95 -25.12
CA THR A 97 23.23 6.25 -25.38
C THR A 97 23.66 6.37 -26.85
N ARG A 98 22.71 6.35 -27.79
CA ARG A 98 22.98 6.55 -29.22
C ARG A 98 23.34 8.00 -29.54
N TYR A 99 22.68 8.96 -28.89
CA TYR A 99 22.95 10.39 -29.03
C TYR A 99 24.38 10.76 -28.65
N ARG A 100 24.99 10.06 -27.66
CA ARG A 100 26.40 10.28 -27.26
C ARG A 100 27.43 10.15 -28.40
N GLN A 101 27.06 9.54 -29.54
CA GLN A 101 27.93 9.41 -30.71
C GLN A 101 27.90 10.64 -31.65
N ALA A 102 27.10 11.68 -31.31
CA ALA A 102 27.12 13.05 -31.82
C ALA A 102 27.20 13.24 -33.35
N THR A 103 26.29 12.60 -34.10
CA THR A 103 26.03 12.92 -35.51
C THR A 103 24.69 13.66 -35.67
N PRO A 104 24.51 14.50 -36.71
CA PRO A 104 23.24 15.21 -36.94
C PRO A 104 22.02 14.29 -37.05
N ALA A 105 22.20 13.10 -37.61
CA ALA A 105 21.13 12.10 -37.70
C ALA A 105 20.68 11.56 -36.33
N GLN A 106 21.60 11.52 -35.35
CA GLN A 106 21.31 11.08 -33.99
C GLN A 106 20.66 12.19 -33.15
N GLU A 107 20.94 13.46 -33.45
CA GLU A 107 20.27 14.61 -32.83
C GLU A 107 18.78 14.63 -33.17
N THR A 108 18.42 14.48 -34.46
CA THR A 108 17.00 14.38 -34.86
C THR A 108 16.32 13.14 -34.26
N ALA A 109 17.04 12.02 -34.17
CA ALA A 109 16.52 10.80 -33.54
C ALA A 109 16.32 10.97 -32.02
N TRP A 110 17.18 11.75 -31.36
CA TRP A 110 17.07 12.09 -29.95
C TRP A 110 15.85 12.99 -29.68
N GLU A 111 15.70 14.06 -30.44
CA GLU A 111 14.53 14.94 -30.35
C GLU A 111 13.22 14.15 -30.54
N ALA A 112 13.17 13.27 -31.55
CA ALA A 112 12.03 12.40 -31.77
C ALA A 112 11.78 11.44 -30.59
N ALA A 113 12.83 10.93 -29.95
CA ALA A 113 12.70 10.07 -28.77
C ALA A 113 12.18 10.84 -27.55
N VAL A 114 12.65 12.06 -27.32
CA VAL A 114 12.16 12.94 -26.25
C VAL A 114 10.69 13.29 -26.46
N GLN A 115 10.28 13.61 -27.69
CA GLN A 115 8.87 13.88 -28.03
C GLN A 115 7.97 12.64 -27.79
N ARG A 116 8.43 11.44 -28.18
CA ARG A 116 7.71 10.19 -27.89
C ARG A 116 7.59 9.94 -26.38
N PHE A 117 8.66 10.19 -25.64
CA PHE A 117 8.66 10.05 -24.19
C PHE A 117 7.70 11.06 -23.52
N ALA A 118 7.68 12.31 -23.99
CA ALA A 118 6.72 13.31 -23.54
C ALA A 118 5.27 12.88 -23.78
N GLN A 119 4.98 12.29 -24.95
CA GLN A 119 3.65 11.75 -25.24
C GLN A 119 3.30 10.59 -24.30
N GLU A 120 4.25 9.69 -24.02
CA GLU A 120 3.98 8.60 -23.07
C GLU A 120 3.78 9.08 -21.64
N ILE A 121 4.49 10.12 -21.20
CA ILE A 121 4.23 10.74 -19.90
C ILE A 121 2.77 11.21 -19.78
N ILE A 122 2.19 11.75 -20.85
CA ILE A 122 0.78 12.16 -20.86
C ILE A 122 -0.14 10.96 -20.64
N GLU A 123 0.08 9.87 -21.37
CA GLU A 123 -0.76 8.66 -21.26
C GLU A 123 -0.56 7.94 -19.92
N ILE A 124 0.68 7.84 -19.44
CA ILE A 124 1.00 7.31 -18.11
C ILE A 124 0.33 8.15 -17.02
N ASN A 125 0.37 9.47 -17.12
CA ASN A 125 -0.28 10.36 -16.16
C ASN A 125 -1.80 10.17 -16.13
N ARG A 126 -2.45 9.95 -17.28
CA ARG A 126 -3.88 9.60 -17.30
C ARG A 126 -4.17 8.29 -16.57
N LEU A 127 -3.34 7.27 -16.78
CA LEU A 127 -3.48 5.99 -16.08
C LEU A 127 -3.27 6.16 -14.57
N ILE A 128 -2.29 6.97 -14.17
CA ILE A 128 -2.03 7.31 -12.77
C ILE A 128 -3.24 8.01 -12.14
N ASP A 129 -3.85 8.95 -12.84
CA ASP A 129 -5.04 9.66 -12.34
C ASP A 129 -6.21 8.68 -12.14
N ILE A 130 -6.49 7.80 -13.11
CA ILE A 130 -7.53 6.77 -12.99
C ILE A 130 -7.22 5.79 -11.85
N TYR A 131 -5.97 5.35 -11.74
CA TYR A 131 -5.52 4.47 -10.67
C TYR A 131 -5.70 5.13 -9.30
N ASN A 132 -5.30 6.40 -9.14
CA ASN A 132 -5.43 7.15 -7.90
C ASN A 132 -6.90 7.37 -7.50
N LEU A 133 -7.84 7.42 -8.46
CA LEU A 133 -9.28 7.46 -8.17
C LEU A 133 -9.82 6.11 -7.66
N LYS A 134 -9.25 4.99 -8.10
CA LYS A 134 -9.65 3.63 -7.71
C LYS A 134 -8.98 3.17 -6.42
N ALA A 135 -7.83 3.73 -6.10
CA ALA A 135 -7.03 3.34 -4.96
C ALA A 135 -7.75 3.64 -3.63
N PRO A 136 -7.75 2.70 -2.66
CA PRO A 136 -8.48 2.87 -1.40
C PRO A 136 -7.78 3.84 -0.41
N SER A 137 -6.52 4.20 -0.66
CA SER A 137 -5.73 5.07 0.21
C SER A 137 -4.77 5.93 -0.61
N THR A 138 -4.58 7.18 -0.19
CA THR A 138 -3.58 8.10 -0.75
C THR A 138 -2.15 7.59 -0.61
N GLN A 139 -1.90 6.70 0.35
CA GLN A 139 -0.58 6.11 0.60
C GLN A 139 -0.12 5.20 -0.55
N VAL A 140 -1.05 4.64 -1.34
CA VAL A 140 -0.71 3.82 -2.50
C VAL A 140 -0.81 4.60 -3.82
N HIS A 141 -1.14 5.89 -3.77
CA HIS A 141 -1.22 6.73 -4.96
C HIS A 141 0.15 6.85 -5.62
N LYS A 142 0.12 6.98 -6.95
CA LYS A 142 1.31 7.29 -7.74
C LYS A 142 1.38 8.78 -8.01
N LEU A 143 2.59 9.31 -7.99
CA LEU A 143 2.88 10.68 -8.39
C LEU A 143 2.89 10.76 -9.91
N ARG A 144 2.42 11.88 -10.43
CA ARG A 144 2.50 12.19 -11.85
C ARG A 144 3.95 12.38 -12.25
N LEU A 145 4.30 11.92 -13.45
CA LEU A 145 5.61 12.13 -14.05
C LEU A 145 5.69 13.52 -14.68
N ILE A 146 6.84 14.17 -14.52
CA ILE A 146 7.14 15.49 -15.07
C ILE A 146 8.34 15.37 -15.99
N LEU A 147 8.16 15.71 -17.28
CA LEU A 147 9.19 15.52 -18.31
C LEU A 147 10.54 16.12 -17.94
N SER A 148 10.57 17.35 -17.42
CA SER A 148 11.81 18.03 -17.04
C SER A 148 12.58 17.30 -15.94
N GLU A 149 11.86 16.77 -14.94
CA GLU A 149 12.47 16.00 -13.84
C GLU A 149 13.01 14.66 -14.34
N GLU A 150 12.27 13.99 -15.23
CA GLU A 150 12.72 12.72 -15.82
C GLU A 150 13.93 12.88 -16.74
N LEU A 151 14.00 13.97 -17.52
CA LEU A 151 15.18 14.28 -18.33
C LEU A 151 16.40 14.62 -17.45
N ALA A 152 16.20 15.36 -16.37
CA ALA A 152 17.28 15.69 -15.41
C ALA A 152 17.86 14.47 -14.68
N ARG A 153 17.14 13.33 -14.64
CA ARG A 153 17.65 12.07 -14.08
C ARG A 153 18.65 11.36 -15.00
N LEU A 154 18.74 11.74 -16.27
CA LEU A 154 19.74 11.16 -17.18
C LEU A 154 21.14 11.67 -16.80
N PRO A 155 22.16 10.82 -16.83
CA PRO A 155 23.47 11.09 -16.23
C PRO A 155 24.33 12.20 -16.90
N ASP A 156 23.81 13.00 -17.84
CA ASP A 156 24.61 13.99 -18.59
C ASP A 156 23.83 15.27 -19.01
N HIS A 157 22.83 15.76 -18.25
CA HIS A 157 22.05 16.96 -18.67
C HIS A 157 22.86 18.28 -18.72
N ASP A 158 24.11 18.30 -18.26
CA ASP A 158 25.01 19.45 -18.32
C ASP A 158 25.98 19.35 -19.52
N ARG A 159 25.55 19.80 -20.71
CA ARG A 159 26.47 20.24 -21.77
C ARG A 159 25.89 21.38 -22.60
#